data_AF-A0A850SGU6-F1
#
_entry.id   AF-A0A850SGU6-F1
#
_cell.length_a   1.000
_cell.length_b   1.000
_cell.length_c   1.000
_cell.angle_alpha   90.00
_cell.angle_beta   90.00
_cell.angle_gamma   90.00
#
_symmetry.space_group_name_H-M   'P 1'
#
loop_
_entity.id
_entity.type
_entity.pdbx_description
1 polymer ?
#
loop_
_entity_poly.entity_id
_entity_poly.type
_entity_poly.pdbx_seq_one_letter_code
_entity_poly.pdbx_strand_id
1 'polypeptide(L)'
;RPALDISTISIGVGGVKRGDRLERVRVAFGAVAPTPIRARATEALLEGQRLDAAAIEAAAEAAHDEVRPISDVRASDWYRRELVRNMTRRVLAHVAFG
;
A
#
# COMPACT_ATOMS: atom_id res chain seq x y z
N ARG A 1 -27.11 -1.92 6.13
CA ARG A 1 -26.41 -0.83 6.86
C ARG A 1 -25.07 -1.38 7.37
N PRO A 2 -23.95 -1.27 6.63
CA PRO A 2 -22.64 -1.64 7.16
C PRO A 2 -22.10 -0.43 7.94
N ALA A 3 -22.61 -0.21 9.16
CA ALA A 3 -22.34 1.02 9.90
C ALA A 3 -21.41 0.84 11.11
N LEU A 4 -20.90 -0.38 11.34
CA LEU A 4 -19.99 -0.71 12.44
C LEU A 4 -19.02 -1.84 12.01
N ASP A 5 -18.37 -1.68 10.86
CA ASP A 5 -17.33 -2.62 10.43
C ASP A 5 -15.95 -2.00 10.63
N ILE A 6 -15.00 -2.81 11.11
CA ILE A 6 -13.62 -2.40 11.31
C ILE A 6 -12.87 -2.69 10.02
N SER A 7 -12.07 -1.73 9.54
CA SER A 7 -11.34 -1.88 8.28
C SER A 7 -10.54 -3.19 8.23
N THR A 8 -10.73 -3.98 7.18
CA THR A 8 -9.92 -5.18 6.91
C THR A 8 -8.45 -4.79 6.70
N ILE A 9 -8.21 -3.69 5.97
CA ILE A 9 -6.92 -3.00 5.86
C ILE A 9 -7.15 -1.48 5.74
N SER A 10 -6.14 -0.69 6.08
CA SER A 10 -6.09 0.74 5.76
C SER A 10 -4.76 1.06 5.07
N ILE A 11 -4.79 1.94 4.07
CA ILE A 11 -3.60 2.41 3.35
C ILE A 11 -3.58 3.95 3.34
N GLY A 12 -2.41 4.52 3.62
CA GLY A 12 -2.12 5.94 3.43
C GLY A 12 -0.91 6.10 2.52
N VAL A 13 -1.06 6.86 1.44
CA VAL A 13 0.03 7.23 0.52
C VAL A 13 0.11 8.75 0.44
N GLY A 14 1.30 9.30 0.64
CA GLY A 14 1.57 10.73 0.50
C GLY A 14 2.89 10.98 -0.22
N GLY A 15 3.00 12.10 -0.94
CA GLY A 15 4.20 12.46 -1.68
C GLY A 15 3.99 13.70 -2.55
N VAL A 16 5.00 14.05 -3.34
CA VAL A 16 4.97 15.11 -4.34
C VAL A 16 5.15 14.49 -5.71
N LYS A 17 4.19 14.70 -6.61
CA LYS A 17 4.33 14.34 -8.02
C LYS A 17 5.01 15.48 -8.77
N ARG A 18 6.14 15.20 -9.43
CA ARG A 18 6.85 16.12 -10.34
C ARG A 18 6.90 15.50 -11.73
N GLY A 19 5.98 15.94 -12.59
CA GLY A 19 5.80 15.31 -13.91
C GLY A 19 5.38 13.86 -13.75
N ASP A 20 6.24 12.94 -14.18
CA ASP A 20 6.05 11.49 -14.08
C ASP A 20 6.75 10.85 -12.87
N ARG A 21 7.42 11.62 -12.02
CA ARG A 21 8.15 11.11 -10.85
C ARG A 21 7.45 11.42 -9.53
N LEU A 22 7.68 10.56 -8.53
CA LEU A 22 7.27 10.79 -7.14
C LEU A 22 8.47 11.15 -6.25
N GLU A 23 8.28 12.12 -5.36
CA GLU A 23 9.27 12.56 -4.36
C GLU A 23 8.63 12.63 -2.98
N ARG A 24 9.45 12.53 -1.93
CA ARG A 24 9.03 12.58 -0.51
C ARG A 24 7.93 11.56 -0.21
N VAL A 25 8.05 10.35 -0.77
CA VAL A 25 7.02 9.33 -0.72
C VAL A 25 6.91 8.76 0.69
N ARG A 26 5.69 8.64 1.19
CA ARG A 26 5.35 8.03 2.47
C ARG A 26 4.21 7.05 2.27
N VAL A 27 4.43 5.81 2.71
CA VAL A 27 3.42 4.75 2.64
C VAL A 27 3.23 4.15 4.02
N ALA A 28 1.98 4.09 4.47
CA ALA A 28 1.62 3.50 5.75
C ALA A 28 0.44 2.55 5.61
N PHE A 29 0.47 1.48 6.40
CA PHE A 29 -0.59 0.47 6.45
C PHE A 29 -1.13 0.30 7.87
N GLY A 30 -2.45 0.13 7.98
CA GLY A 30 -3.17 -0.17 9.21
C GLY A 30 -3.94 -1.49 9.12
N ALA A 31 -4.27 -2.10 10.26
CA ALA A 31 -4.94 -3.40 10.36
C ALA A 31 -4.21 -4.57 9.67
N VAL A 32 -2.89 -4.43 9.48
CA VAL A 32 -2.02 -5.42 8.81
C VAL A 32 -0.83 -5.86 9.67
N ALA A 33 -0.81 -5.43 10.93
CA ALA A 33 0.17 -5.72 11.98
C ALA A 33 -0.40 -5.26 13.34
N PRO A 34 0.22 -5.61 14.50
CA PRO A 34 -0.24 -5.17 15.83
C PRO A 34 -0.31 -3.63 15.99
N THR A 35 0.53 -2.91 15.26
CA THR A 35 0.53 -1.43 15.17
C THR A 35 0.53 -1.00 13.70
N PRO A 36 0.08 0.22 13.37
CA PRO A 36 0.31 0.78 12.03
C PRO A 36 1.80 0.71 11.67
N ILE A 37 2.10 0.35 10.42
CA ILE A 37 3.48 0.25 9.93
C ILE A 37 3.72 1.27 8.83
N ARG A 38 4.96 1.73 8.73
CA ARG A 38 5.45 2.51 7.60
C ARG A 38 6.24 1.59 6.67
N ALA A 39 5.86 1.57 5.39
CA ALA A 39 6.36 0.66 4.38
C ALA A 39 7.58 1.28 3.65
N ARG A 40 8.76 1.15 4.27
CA ARG A 40 9.98 1.82 3.81
C ARG A 40 10.55 1.19 2.54
N ALA A 41 10.40 -0.11 2.33
CA ALA A 41 10.86 -0.76 1.10
C ALA A 41 10.01 -0.30 -0.08
N THR A 42 8.70 -0.23 0.12
CA THR A 42 7.74 0.34 -0.84
C THR A 42 8.08 1.80 -1.15
N GLU A 43 8.36 2.63 -0.14
CA GLU A 43 8.79 4.02 -0.34
C GLU A 43 10.06 4.12 -1.18
N ALA A 44 11.07 3.28 -0.90
CA ALA A 44 12.35 3.31 -1.61
C ALA A 44 12.21 2.98 -3.11
N LEU A 45 11.27 2.11 -3.48
CA LEU A 45 10.97 1.80 -4.88
C LEU A 45 10.25 2.93 -5.62
N LEU A 46 9.59 3.83 -4.89
CA LEU A 46 8.82 4.94 -5.47
C LEU A 46 9.61 6.26 -5.49
N GLU A 47 10.53 6.44 -4.55
CA GLU A 47 11.28 7.69 -4.37
C GLU A 47 12.16 7.99 -5.60
N GLY A 48 11.89 9.13 -6.24
CA GLY A 48 12.59 9.60 -7.44
C GLY A 48 12.30 8.79 -8.71
N GLN A 49 11.50 7.71 -8.63
CA GLN A 49 11.20 6.85 -9.76
C GLN A 49 10.05 7.39 -10.60
N ARG A 50 10.06 7.03 -11.89
CA ARG A 50 8.89 7.25 -12.76
C ARG A 50 7.76 6.35 -12.29
N LEU A 51 6.57 6.88 -12.15
CA LEU A 51 5.39 6.13 -11.74
C LEU A 51 4.74 5.45 -12.96
N ASP A 52 5.44 4.45 -13.50
CA ASP A 52 4.96 3.60 -14.58
C ASP A 52 4.44 2.24 -14.07
N ALA A 53 3.94 1.40 -14.99
CA ALA A 53 3.35 0.11 -14.64
C ALA A 53 4.33 -0.82 -13.92
N ALA A 54 5.62 -0.78 -14.26
CA ALA A 54 6.63 -1.64 -13.63
C ALA A 54 6.95 -1.18 -12.21
N ALA A 55 7.10 0.13 -12.00
CA ALA A 55 7.31 0.71 -10.68
C ALA A 55 6.10 0.46 -9.75
N ILE A 56 4.88 0.57 -10.29
CA ILE A 56 3.65 0.28 -9.56
C ILE A 56 3.60 -1.19 -9.11
N GLU A 57 3.92 -2.14 -9.99
CA GLU A 57 3.89 -3.56 -9.65
C GLU A 57 4.98 -3.90 -8.62
N ALA A 58 6.20 -3.39 -8.80
CA ALA A 58 7.29 -3.60 -7.85
C ALA A 58 6.95 -3.05 -6.45
N ALA A 59 6.34 -1.86 -6.38
CA ALA A 59 5.89 -1.27 -5.12
C ALA A 59 4.76 -2.09 -4.48
N ALA A 60 3.84 -2.66 -5.27
CA ALA A 60 2.76 -3.50 -4.76
C ALA A 60 3.28 -4.83 -4.16
N GLU A 61 4.29 -5.44 -4.79
CA GLU A 61 4.96 -6.65 -4.25
C GLU A 61 5.75 -6.33 -2.99
N ALA A 62 6.49 -5.22 -2.95
CA ALA A 62 7.17 -4.78 -1.73
C ALA A 62 6.19 -4.54 -0.58
N ALA A 63 5.04 -3.92 -0.85
CA ALA A 63 3.99 -3.71 0.13
C ALA A 63 3.42 -5.02 0.69
N HIS A 64 3.24 -6.03 -0.17
CA HIS A 64 2.84 -7.38 0.23
C HIS A 64 3.84 -8.02 1.21
N ASP A 65 5.13 -7.86 0.94
CA ASP A 65 6.19 -8.48 1.73
C ASP A 65 6.48 -7.75 3.06
N GLU A 66 6.18 -6.45 3.13
CA GLU A 66 6.36 -5.63 4.33
C GLU A 66 5.28 -5.86 5.41
N VAL A 67 4.13 -6.43 5.06
CA VAL A 67 3.04 -6.65 6.02
C VAL A 67 3.09 -8.07 6.63
N ARG A 68 2.79 -8.16 7.93
CA ARG A 68 2.71 -9.44 8.66
C ARG A 68 1.45 -9.49 9.53
N PRO A 69 0.26 -9.58 8.90
CA PRO A 69 -1.00 -9.64 9.62
C PRO A 69 -1.16 -10.96 10.39
N ILE A 70 -2.01 -10.93 11.41
CA ILE A 70 -2.57 -12.15 12.01
C ILE A 70 -3.78 -12.61 11.19
N SER A 71 -4.06 -13.91 11.23
CA SER A 71 -5.35 -14.46 10.82
C SER A 71 -6.36 -14.32 11.97
N ASP A 72 -7.57 -13.82 11.70
CA ASP A 72 -8.67 -13.75 12.66
C ASP A 72 -10.03 -14.04 12.00
N VAL A 73 -11.13 -13.92 12.77
CA VAL A 73 -12.50 -14.17 12.29
C VAL A 73 -12.95 -13.22 11.18
N ARG A 74 -12.22 -12.11 10.94
CA ARG A 74 -12.56 -11.09 9.94
C ARG A 74 -11.85 -11.34 8.62
N ALA A 75 -10.61 -11.85 8.67
CA ALA A 75 -9.83 -12.17 7.49
C ALA A 75 -8.60 -13.03 7.82
N SER A 76 -8.19 -13.88 6.87
CA SER A 76 -6.90 -14.56 6.92
C SER A 76 -5.74 -13.58 6.67
N ASP A 77 -4.56 -13.94 7.15
CA ASP A 77 -3.32 -13.19 6.91
C ASP A 77 -3.01 -13.13 5.41
N TRP A 78 -3.18 -14.25 4.70
CA TRP A 78 -3.07 -14.31 3.23
C TRP A 78 -3.98 -13.29 2.56
N TYR A 79 -5.25 -13.23 2.96
CA TYR A 79 -6.22 -12.32 2.35
C TYR A 79 -5.86 -10.85 2.62
N ARG A 80 -5.40 -10.51 3.83
CA ARG A 80 -4.95 -9.15 4.16
C ARG A 80 -3.70 -8.75 3.37
N ARG A 81 -2.74 -9.66 3.19
CA ARG A 81 -1.55 -9.42 2.34
C ARG A 81 -1.94 -9.15 0.89
N GLU A 82 -2.84 -9.96 0.35
CA GLU A 82 -3.30 -9.82 -1.03
C GLU A 82 -4.12 -8.54 -1.24
N LEU A 83 -4.91 -8.14 -0.25
CA LEU A 83 -5.58 -6.84 -0.26
C LEU A 83 -4.58 -5.67 -0.26
N VAL A 84 -3.50 -5.75 0.53
CA VAL A 84 -2.47 -4.70 0.56
C VAL A 84 -1.81 -4.54 -0.79
N ARG A 85 -1.42 -5.65 -1.44
CA ARG A 85 -0.88 -5.65 -2.81
C ARG A 85 -1.82 -4.95 -3.78
N ASN A 86 -3.07 -5.43 -3.84
CA ASN A 86 -4.06 -4.95 -4.81
C ASN A 86 -4.44 -3.48 -4.58
N MET A 87 -4.60 -3.06 -3.32
CA MET A 87 -4.93 -1.67 -2.99
C MET A 87 -3.76 -0.73 -3.23
N THR A 88 -2.53 -1.14 -2.94
CA THR A 88 -1.32 -0.36 -3.28
C THR A 88 -1.23 -0.14 -4.78
N ARG A 89 -1.36 -1.20 -5.58
CA ARG A 89 -1.40 -1.13 -7.04
C ARG A 89 -2.47 -0.15 -7.54
N ARG A 90 -3.69 -0.25 -7.00
CA ARG A 90 -4.83 0.60 -7.39
C ARG A 90 -4.61 2.08 -7.04
N VAL A 91 -4.13 2.37 -5.84
CA VAL A 91 -3.86 3.76 -5.40
C VAL A 91 -2.77 4.39 -6.24
N LEU A 92 -1.66 3.68 -6.48
CA LEU A 92 -0.56 4.21 -7.28
C LEU A 92 -0.96 4.39 -8.75
N ALA A 93 -1.72 3.46 -9.33
CA ALA A 93 -2.26 3.62 -10.69
C ALA A 93 -3.19 4.84 -10.79
N HIS A 94 -4.00 5.11 -9.77
CA HIS A 94 -4.82 6.31 -9.73
C HIS A 94 -3.97 7.59 -9.65
N VAL A 95 -2.88 7.61 -8.88
CA VAL A 95 -1.95 8.74 -8.84
C VAL A 95 -1.20 8.91 -10.16
N ALA A 96 -0.91 7.83 -10.88
CA ALA A 96 -0.20 7.86 -12.16
C ALA A 96 -1.05 8.45 -13.29
N PHE A 97 -2.28 7.94 -13.43
CA PHE A 97 -3.13 8.14 -14.61
C PHE A 97 -4.41 8.94 -14.35
N GLY A 98 -4.74 9.24 -13.09
CA GLY A 98 -5.78 10.18 -12.69
C GLY A 98 -5.25 11.61 -12.64
#